data_AF-A0A7V1I0G9-F1
#
_entry.id   AF-A0A7V1I0G9-F1
#
_cell.length_a   1.000
_cell.length_b   1.000
_cell.length_c   1.000
_cell.angle_alpha   90.00
_cell.angle_beta   90.00
_cell.angle_gamma   90.00
#
_symmetry.space_group_name_H-M   'P 1'
#
loop_
_entity.id
_entity.type
_entity.pdbx_description
1 polymer ?
#
loop_
_entity_poly.entity_id
_entity_poly.type
_entity_poly.pdbx_seq_one_letter_code
_entity_poly.pdbx_strand_id
1 'polypeptide(L)'
;MFRSRLLWRLYAGYVVLIFLSTAIAGGLIIRKSYHDSLAETARTIKARAIMLEDMINHSSKDPDELQKRILALGKKTGTRLTVINANGVVMADSQEKPENMDNHAGRPEVMSALSRGFGAVTRFSDTLGATMMYYAI
;
A
#
# COMPACT_ATOMS: atom_id res chain seq x y z
N MET A 1 -10.75 55.30 -8.24
CA MET A 1 -11.05 54.94 -6.82
C MET A 1 -12.45 54.34 -6.75
N PHE A 2 -12.57 53.01 -6.83
CA PHE A 2 -13.88 52.33 -6.78
C PHE A 2 -14.45 52.39 -5.35
N ARG A 3 -15.31 53.38 -5.07
CA ARG A 3 -15.99 53.60 -3.77
C ARG A 3 -17.50 53.32 -3.82
N SER A 4 -17.96 52.31 -4.57
CA SER A 4 -19.38 51.90 -4.51
C SER A 4 -19.53 50.66 -3.62
N ARG A 5 -20.32 50.79 -2.55
CA ARG A 5 -20.67 49.71 -1.62
C ARG A 5 -21.29 48.50 -2.33
N LEU A 6 -21.96 48.76 -3.46
CA LEU A 6 -22.54 47.74 -4.33
C LEU A 6 -21.47 46.85 -4.98
N LEU A 7 -20.43 47.45 -5.58
CA LEU A 7 -19.36 46.68 -6.24
C LEU A 7 -18.59 45.82 -5.23
N TRP A 8 -18.39 46.30 -4.01
CA TRP A 8 -17.71 45.52 -2.97
C TRP A 8 -18.55 44.34 -2.48
N ARG A 9 -19.88 44.50 -2.38
CA ARG A 9 -20.81 43.40 -2.06
C ARG A 9 -20.82 42.32 -3.15
N LEU A 10 -20.87 42.73 -4.42
CA LEU A 10 -20.82 41.80 -5.55
C LEU A 10 -19.47 41.09 -5.62
N TYR A 11 -18.37 41.84 -5.47
CA TYR A 11 -17.01 41.29 -5.45
C TYR A 11 -16.83 40.24 -4.35
N ALA A 12 -17.26 40.55 -3.11
CA ALA A 12 -17.18 39.61 -2.00
C ALA A 12 -17.99 38.32 -2.27
N GLY A 13 -19.18 38.43 -2.87
CA GLY A 13 -19.99 37.28 -3.27
C GLY A 13 -19.28 36.39 -4.28
N TYR A 14 -18.68 36.97 -5.33
CA TYR A 14 -17.91 36.20 -6.32
C TYR A 14 -16.68 35.53 -5.72
N VAL A 15 -15.95 36.21 -4.83
CA VAL A 15 -14.79 35.61 -4.14
C VAL A 15 -15.21 34.40 -3.31
N VAL A 16 -16.30 34.51 -2.54
CA VAL A 16 -16.83 33.38 -1.75
C VAL A 16 -17.24 32.23 -2.66
N LEU A 17 -17.91 32.52 -3.78
CA LEU A 17 -18.39 31.50 -4.72
C LEU A 17 -17.23 30.76 -5.40
N ILE A 18 -16.19 31.49 -5.80
CA ILE A 18 -14.95 30.91 -6.36
C ILE A 18 -14.22 30.06 -5.31
N PHE A 19 -14.14 30.54 -4.06
CA PHE A 19 -13.52 29.75 -2.99
C PHE A 19 -14.28 28.46 -2.72
N LEU A 20 -15.61 28.52 -2.67
CA LEU A 20 -16.46 27.35 -2.44
C LEU A 20 -16.31 26.33 -3.57
N SER A 21 -16.37 26.79 -4.82
CA SER A 21 -16.25 25.91 -5.99
C SER A 21 -14.87 25.26 -6.07
N THR A 22 -13.82 26.02 -5.79
CA THR A 22 -12.44 25.52 -5.76
C THR A 22 -12.24 24.51 -4.64
N ALA A 23 -12.78 24.76 -3.44
CA ALA A 23 -12.69 23.85 -2.31
C ALA A 23 -13.42 22.51 -2.58
N ILE A 24 -14.62 22.57 -3.18
CA ILE A 24 -15.38 21.37 -3.54
C ILE A 24 -14.64 20.57 -4.61
N ALA A 25 -14.22 21.22 -5.70
CA ALA A 25 -13.48 20.57 -6.78
C ALA A 25 -12.15 19.96 -6.26
N GLY A 26 -11.41 20.72 -5.45
CA GLY A 26 -10.17 20.25 -4.82
C GLY A 26 -10.41 19.05 -3.91
N GLY A 27 -11.46 19.07 -3.08
CA GLY A 27 -11.83 17.94 -2.23
C GLY A 27 -12.17 16.68 -3.02
N LEU A 28 -12.91 16.81 -4.13
CA LEU A 28 -13.23 15.68 -5.01
C LEU A 28 -11.99 15.11 -5.70
N ILE A 29 -11.10 15.98 -6.20
CA ILE A 29 -9.83 15.58 -6.83
C ILE A 29 -8.94 14.84 -5.83
N ILE A 30 -8.81 15.35 -4.59
CA ILE A 30 -8.02 14.70 -3.55
C ILE A 30 -8.56 13.30 -3.25
N ARG A 31 -9.88 13.16 -3.07
CA ARG A 31 -10.51 11.84 -2.82
C ARG A 31 -10.28 10.87 -3.97
N LYS A 32 -10.46 11.33 -5.21
CA LYS A 32 -10.22 10.50 -6.40
C LYS A 32 -8.76 10.09 -6.54
N SER A 33 -7.84 11.05 -6.39
CA SER A 33 -6.40 10.81 -6.47
C SER A 33 -5.93 9.82 -5.40
N TYR A 34 -6.51 9.87 -4.20
CA TYR A 34 -6.23 8.91 -3.13
C TYR A 34 -6.66 7.49 -3.51
N HIS A 35 -7.87 7.32 -4.05
CA HIS A 35 -8.36 6.00 -4.50
C HIS A 35 -7.57 5.44 -5.68
N ASP A 36 -7.26 6.28 -6.68
CA ASP A 36 -6.51 5.86 -7.87
C ASP A 36 -5.06 5.47 -7.49
N SER A 37 -4.43 6.20 -6.55
CA SER A 37 -3.09 5.87 -6.03
C SER A 37 -3.04 4.51 -5.33
N LEU A 38 -4.08 4.17 -4.55
CA LEU A 38 -4.17 2.87 -3.89
C LEU A 38 -4.31 1.73 -4.90
N ALA A 39 -5.13 1.93 -5.95
CA ALA A 39 -5.32 0.93 -6.99
C ALA A 39 -4.05 0.70 -7.84
N GLU A 40 -3.28 1.77 -8.11
CA GLU A 40 -1.98 1.68 -8.78
C GLU A 40 -0.94 0.96 -7.92
N THR A 41 -0.93 1.26 -6.61
CA THR A 41 -0.08 0.57 -5.62
C THR A 41 -0.41 -0.92 -5.57
N ALA A 42 -1.70 -1.28 -5.56
CA ALA A 42 -2.14 -2.67 -5.61
C ALA A 42 -1.68 -3.40 -6.87
N ARG A 43 -1.81 -2.77 -8.03
CA ARG A 43 -1.35 -3.34 -9.31
C ARG A 43 0.16 -3.54 -9.32
N THR A 44 0.92 -2.59 -8.78
CA THR A 44 2.38 -2.67 -8.67
C THR A 44 2.82 -3.80 -7.72
N ILE A 45 2.19 -3.88 -6.55
CA ILE A 45 2.52 -4.94 -5.57
C ILE A 45 2.14 -6.31 -6.13
N LYS A 46 1.00 -6.44 -6.80
CA LYS A 46 0.59 -7.69 -7.48
C LYS A 46 1.61 -8.13 -8.53
N ALA A 47 2.04 -7.22 -9.41
CA ALA A 47 3.03 -7.54 -10.43
C ALA A 47 4.36 -8.01 -9.81
N ARG A 48 4.79 -7.38 -8.71
CA ARG A 48 5.99 -7.79 -7.96
C ARG A 48 5.81 -9.14 -7.27
N ALA A 49 4.64 -9.42 -6.70
CA ALA A 49 4.34 -10.70 -6.05
C ALA A 49 4.37 -11.85 -7.06
N ILE A 50 3.79 -11.66 -8.25
CA ILE A 50 3.81 -12.66 -9.34
C ILE A 50 5.25 -12.92 -9.81
N MET A 51 6.06 -11.87 -10.01
CA MET A 51 7.47 -12.04 -10.35
C MET A 51 8.25 -12.78 -9.24
N LEU A 52 7.91 -12.51 -7.97
CA LEU A 52 8.54 -13.19 -6.85
C LEU A 52 8.17 -14.68 -6.79
N GLU A 53 6.92 -15.03 -7.05
CA GLU A 53 6.45 -16.42 -7.10
C GLU A 53 7.22 -17.23 -8.14
N ASP A 54 7.32 -16.72 -9.38
CA ASP A 54 8.08 -17.37 -10.45
C ASP A 54 9.56 -17.52 -10.07
N MET A 55 10.12 -16.49 -9.45
CA MET A 55 11.50 -16.48 -8.97
C MET A 55 11.74 -17.44 -7.79
N ILE A 56 10.77 -17.70 -6.91
CA ILE A 56 10.87 -18.62 -5.77
C ILE A 56 10.70 -20.07 -6.23
N ASN A 57 9.77 -20.34 -7.16
CA ASN A 57 9.54 -21.69 -7.69
C ASN A 57 10.78 -22.28 -8.37
N HIS A 58 11.68 -21.44 -8.87
CA HIS A 58 12.96 -21.82 -9.46
C HIS A 58 14.16 -21.69 -8.50
N SER A 59 13.93 -21.39 -7.21
CA SER A 59 14.98 -21.19 -6.20
C SER A 59 15.36 -22.50 -5.49
N SER A 60 16.56 -22.52 -4.89
CA SER A 60 16.98 -23.55 -3.95
C SER A 60 16.04 -23.61 -2.74
N LYS A 61 15.79 -24.83 -2.22
CA LYS A 61 15.00 -25.06 -0.99
C LYS A 61 15.75 -24.72 0.31
N ASP A 62 16.94 -24.14 0.19
CA ASP A 62 17.78 -23.77 1.33
C ASP A 62 17.24 -22.48 1.98
N PRO A 63 16.84 -22.51 3.27
CA PRO A 63 16.31 -21.33 3.97
C PRO A 63 17.24 -20.12 3.95
N ASP A 64 18.56 -20.34 4.02
CA ASP A 64 19.55 -19.25 4.07
C ASP A 64 19.67 -18.53 2.73
N GLU A 65 19.65 -19.28 1.62
CA GLU A 65 19.64 -18.71 0.27
C GLU A 65 18.32 -17.99 -0.02
N LEU A 66 17.18 -18.53 0.44
CA LEU A 66 15.89 -17.85 0.34
C LEU A 66 15.91 -16.50 1.08
N GLN A 67 16.40 -16.47 2.32
CA GLN A 67 16.49 -15.24 3.12
C GLN A 67 17.40 -14.20 2.45
N LYS A 68 18.60 -14.58 2.00
CA LYS A 68 19.50 -13.66 1.27
C LYS A 68 18.84 -13.05 0.04
N ARG A 69 18.10 -13.87 -0.71
CA ARG A 69 17.43 -13.44 -1.93
C ARG A 69 16.27 -12.48 -1.65
N ILE A 70 15.46 -12.78 -0.65
CA ILE A 70 14.37 -11.90 -0.21
C ILE A 70 14.91 -10.56 0.32
N LEU A 71 16.00 -10.56 1.09
CA LEU A 71 16.70 -9.34 1.50
C LEU A 71 17.17 -8.51 0.30
N ALA A 72 17.81 -9.14 -0.69
CA ALA A 72 18.30 -8.46 -1.89
C ALA A 72 17.16 -7.86 -2.72
N LEU A 73 16.06 -8.59 -2.87
CA LEU A 73 14.88 -8.13 -3.61
C LEU A 73 14.14 -7.01 -2.88
N GLY A 74 13.98 -7.10 -1.56
CA GLY A 74 13.38 -6.02 -0.77
C GLY A 74 14.18 -4.73 -0.89
N LYS A 75 15.52 -4.81 -0.84
CA LYS A 75 16.40 -3.65 -1.04
C LYS A 75 16.30 -3.04 -2.44
N LYS A 76 16.23 -3.87 -3.49
CA LYS A 76 16.12 -3.40 -4.89
C LYS A 76 14.76 -2.78 -5.19
N THR A 77 13.70 -3.33 -4.63
CA THR A 77 12.32 -2.91 -4.93
C THR A 77 11.82 -1.81 -4.00
N GLY A 78 12.46 -1.62 -2.83
CA GLY A 78 11.97 -0.74 -1.78
C GLY A 78 10.65 -1.23 -1.17
N THR A 79 10.33 -2.52 -1.31
CA THR A 79 9.10 -3.14 -0.79
C THR A 79 9.46 -4.18 0.25
N ARG A 80 8.69 -4.23 1.34
CA ARG A 80 8.81 -5.33 2.31
C ARG A 80 8.23 -6.59 1.68
N LEU A 81 9.04 -7.64 1.60
CA LEU A 81 8.66 -8.94 1.07
C LEU A 81 8.77 -9.96 2.21
N THR A 82 7.73 -10.78 2.35
CA THR A 82 7.66 -11.83 3.38
C THR A 82 7.18 -13.11 2.70
N VAL A 83 7.94 -14.18 2.84
CA VAL A 83 7.57 -15.52 2.39
C VAL A 83 7.03 -16.28 3.59
N ILE A 84 5.83 -16.82 3.47
CA ILE A 84 5.16 -17.59 4.51
C ILE A 84 4.83 -18.99 3.99
N ASN A 85 4.83 -19.99 4.87
CA ASN A 85 4.32 -21.30 4.53
C ASN A 85 2.79 -21.38 4.68
N ALA A 86 2.20 -22.50 4.27
CA ALA A 86 0.75 -22.73 4.35
C ALA A 86 0.18 -22.66 5.78
N ASN A 87 1.02 -22.81 6.81
CA ASN A 87 0.64 -22.70 8.22
C ASN A 87 0.81 -21.26 8.76
N GLY A 88 1.17 -20.30 7.90
CA GLY A 88 1.40 -18.89 8.22
C GLY A 88 2.76 -18.59 8.89
N VAL A 89 3.63 -19.58 9.03
CA VAL A 89 4.98 -19.37 9.58
C VAL A 89 5.84 -18.64 8.56
N VAL A 90 6.53 -17.60 8.99
CA VAL A 90 7.45 -16.84 8.15
C VAL A 90 8.69 -17.69 7.85
N MET A 91 9.02 -17.85 6.57
CA MET A 91 10.20 -18.56 6.09
C MET A 91 11.33 -17.60 5.70
N ALA A 92 10.98 -16.40 5.23
CA ALA A 92 11.93 -15.34 4.89
C ALA A 92 11.24 -13.97 4.97
N ASP A 93 11.98 -12.93 5.36
CA ASP A 93 11.48 -11.55 5.38
C ASP A 93 12.60 -10.56 5.02
N SER A 94 12.25 -9.52 4.27
CA SER A 94 13.23 -8.57 3.74
C SER A 94 13.60 -7.44 4.70
N GLN A 95 12.99 -7.38 5.88
CA GLN A 95 13.22 -6.34 6.90
C GLN A 95 13.59 -6.92 8.26
N GLU A 96 13.14 -8.13 8.58
CA GLU A 96 13.40 -8.80 9.86
C GLU A 96 13.84 -10.26 9.65
N LYS A 97 14.43 -10.88 10.68
CA LYS A 97 14.71 -12.32 10.67
C LYS A 97 13.44 -13.12 10.97
N PRO A 98 13.15 -14.20 10.23
CA PRO A 98 11.97 -15.04 10.47
C PRO A 98 11.82 -15.53 11.92
N GLU A 99 12.94 -15.83 12.60
CA GLU A 99 12.99 -16.30 13.99
C GLU A 99 12.41 -15.28 15.00
N ASN A 100 12.42 -13.99 14.65
CA ASN A 100 11.94 -12.90 15.51
C ASN A 100 10.48 -12.54 15.23
N MET A 101 9.79 -13.27 14.33
CA MET A 101 8.48 -12.89 13.83
C MET A 101 7.39 -13.86 14.29
N ASP A 102 6.25 -13.29 14.68
CA ASP A 102 5.06 -14.09 14.98
C ASP A 102 4.50 -14.79 13.74
N ASN A 103 3.70 -15.83 13.96
CA ASN A 103 2.94 -16.48 12.89
C ASN A 103 1.94 -15.49 12.26
N HIS A 104 1.89 -15.45 10.92
CA HIS A 104 1.06 -14.52 10.14
C HIS A 104 -0.28 -15.11 9.66
N ALA A 105 -0.63 -16.35 10.04
CA ALA A 105 -1.86 -17.02 9.61
C ALA A 105 -3.14 -16.22 9.92
N GLY A 106 -3.15 -15.47 11.03
CA GLY A 106 -4.29 -14.65 11.45
C GLY A 106 -4.42 -13.30 10.71
N ARG A 107 -3.49 -12.98 9.80
CA ARG A 107 -3.54 -11.70 9.08
C ARG A 107 -4.63 -11.73 8.00
N PRO A 108 -5.46 -10.68 7.87
CA PRO A 108 -6.60 -10.70 6.95
C PRO A 108 -6.20 -10.86 5.47
N GLU A 109 -5.04 -10.32 5.07
CA GLU A 109 -4.46 -10.54 3.74
C GLU A 109 -4.10 -12.00 3.50
N VAL A 110 -3.52 -12.68 4.49
CA VAL A 110 -3.10 -14.09 4.41
C VAL A 110 -4.31 -15.02 4.38
N MET A 111 -5.29 -14.79 5.27
CA MET A 111 -6.54 -15.55 5.29
C MET A 111 -7.31 -15.44 3.97
N SER A 112 -7.32 -14.25 3.37
CA SER A 112 -7.95 -14.03 2.06
C SER A 112 -7.20 -14.74 0.94
N ALA A 113 -5.86 -14.70 0.95
CA ALA A 113 -5.04 -15.41 -0.03
C ALA A 113 -5.24 -16.93 0.04
N LEU A 114 -5.21 -17.52 1.24
CA LEU A 114 -5.44 -18.96 1.43
C LEU A 114 -6.83 -19.42 0.96
N SER A 115 -7.86 -18.56 1.04
CA SER A 115 -9.23 -18.92 0.67
C SER A 115 -9.60 -18.60 -0.78
N ARG A 116 -9.02 -17.56 -1.39
CA ARG A 116 -9.42 -17.04 -2.71
C ARG A 116 -8.27 -16.97 -3.73
N GLY A 117 -7.05 -17.35 -3.33
CA GLY A 117 -5.83 -17.24 -4.13
C GLY A 117 -5.23 -15.83 -4.17
N PHE A 118 -5.81 -14.84 -3.48
CA PHE A 118 -5.15 -13.57 -3.18
C PHE A 118 -5.88 -12.81 -2.06
N GLY A 119 -5.18 -11.88 -1.43
CA GLY A 119 -5.72 -10.98 -0.41
C GLY A 119 -5.07 -9.61 -0.47
N ALA A 120 -5.84 -8.55 -0.28
CA ALA A 120 -5.32 -7.20 -0.18
C ALA A 120 -6.01 -6.46 0.96
N VAL A 121 -5.24 -5.77 1.80
CA VAL A 121 -5.78 -4.97 2.89
C VAL A 121 -4.95 -3.72 3.09
N THR A 122 -5.63 -2.60 3.31
CA THR A 122 -4.98 -1.37 3.79
C THR A 122 -5.24 -1.28 5.29
N ARG A 123 -4.18 -1.33 6.10
CA ARG A 123 -4.29 -1.22 7.56
C ARG A 123 -3.15 -0.41 8.15
N PHE A 124 -3.36 0.09 9.36
CA PHE A 124 -2.29 0.71 10.12
C PHE A 124 -1.23 -0.34 10.49
N SER A 125 0.04 0.02 10.31
CA SER A 125 1.19 -0.77 10.72
C SER A 125 1.71 -0.23 12.04
N ASP A 126 1.53 -0.97 13.13
CA ASP A 126 2.00 -0.55 14.45
C ASP A 126 3.53 -0.42 14.52
N THR A 127 4.24 -1.24 13.74
CA THR A 127 5.71 -1.23 13.68
C THR A 127 6.28 -0.06 12.89
N LEU A 128 5.55 0.47 11.90
CA LEU A 128 6.01 1.56 11.04
C LEU A 128 5.28 2.89 11.32
N GLY A 129 4.25 2.88 12.18
CA GLY A 129 3.46 4.05 12.53
C GLY A 129 2.67 4.65 11.35
N ALA A 130 2.36 3.86 10.33
CA ALA A 130 1.78 4.34 9.09
C ALA A 130 0.73 3.39 8.51
N THR A 131 -0.25 3.95 7.81
CA THR A 131 -1.21 3.17 7.01
C THR A 131 -0.51 2.59 5.78
N MET A 132 -0.48 1.27 5.70
CA MET A 132 0.17 0.53 4.62
C MET A 132 -0.81 -0.41 3.92
N MET A 133 -0.54 -0.66 2.64
CA MET A 133 -1.22 -1.68 1.87
C MET A 133 -0.41 -2.96 1.87
N TYR A 134 -1.07 -4.07 2.20
CA TYR A 134 -0.53 -5.41 2.18
C TYR A 134 -1.23 -6.21 1.10
N TYR A 135 -0.48 -7.05 0.40
CA TYR A 135 -0.97 -7.96 -0.62
C TYR A 135 -0.35 -9.33 -0.40
N ALA A 136 -1.18 -10.37 -0.46
CA ALA A 136 -0.77 -11.76 -0.38
C ALA A 136 -1.37 -12.52 -1.56
N ILE A 137 -0.63 -13.52 -2.06
CA ILE A 137 -1.01 -14.45 -3.13
C ILE A 137 -0.72 -15.86 -2.66
#